data_AF-A0A1M5JHU9-F1
#
_entry.id   AF-A0A1M5JHU9-F1
#
_cell.length_a   1.000
_cell.length_b   1.000
_cell.length_c   1.000
_cell.angle_alpha   90.00
_cell.angle_beta   90.00
_cell.angle_gamma   90.00
#
_symmetry.space_group_name_H-M   'P 1'
#
loop_
_entity.id
_entity.type
_entity.pdbx_description
1 polymer ?
#
loop_
_entity_poly.entity_id
_entity_poly.type
_entity_poly.pdbx_seq_one_letter_code
_entity_poly.pdbx_strand_id
1 'polypeptide(L)'
;MIILYILLTLNLFTFIVFGWDKRLSVKHKRRIPENTLLGITFIGGTLGAVLGMLIFRHKISKTSFLLKFALIVLIQAICIYFLKNIIKINL
;
A
#
# COMPACT_ATOMS: atom_id res chain seq x y z
N MET A 1 -7.06 18.56 10.35
CA MET A 1 -8.08 18.54 9.27
C MET A 1 -7.45 18.34 7.88
N ILE A 2 -6.53 19.19 7.40
CA ILE A 2 -5.89 19.04 6.07
C ILE A 2 -5.18 17.69 5.86
N ILE A 3 -4.42 17.21 6.84
CA ILE A 3 -3.62 15.96 6.73
C ILE A 3 -4.51 14.73 6.51
N LEU A 4 -5.71 14.73 7.13
CA LEU A 4 -6.66 13.63 7.01
C LEU A 4 -7.21 13.54 5.59
N TYR A 5 -7.51 14.69 4.96
CA TYR A 5 -7.95 14.75 3.57
C TYR A 5 -6.88 14.23 2.61
N ILE A 6 -5.62 14.64 2.78
CA ILE A 6 -4.51 14.17 1.93
C ILE A 6 -4.35 12.64 2.02
N LEU A 7 -4.41 12.08 3.24
CA LEU A 7 -4.36 10.64 3.45
C LEU A 7 -5.54 9.89 2.83
N LEU A 8 -6.74 10.46 2.89
CA LEU A 8 -7.93 9.86 2.31
C LEU A 8 -7.81 9.79 0.77
N THR A 9 -7.40 10.89 0.14
CA THR A 9 -7.24 10.95 -1.32
C THR A 9 -6.14 10.01 -1.81
N LEU A 10 -5.02 9.90 -1.08
CA LEU A 10 -3.93 8.96 -1.40
C LEU A 10 -4.37 7.50 -1.29
N ASN A 11 -5.15 7.16 -0.27
CA ASN A 11 -5.70 5.81 -0.13
C ASN A 11 -6.69 5.46 -1.24
N LEU A 12 -7.59 6.39 -1.60
CA LEU A 12 -8.47 6.21 -2.74
C LEU A 12 -7.69 6.05 -4.05
N PHE A 13 -6.67 6.88 -4.27
CA PHE A 13 -5.84 6.81 -5.47
C PHE A 13 -5.14 5.45 -5.58
N THR A 14 -4.57 4.97 -4.46
CA THR A 14 -3.91 3.67 -4.41
C THR A 14 -4.90 2.53 -4.66
N PHE A 15 -6.09 2.61 -4.08
CA PHE A 15 -7.16 1.64 -4.33
C PHE A 15 -7.56 1.57 -5.81
N ILE A 16 -7.70 2.73 -6.47
CA ILE A 16 -8.01 2.82 -7.91
C ILE A 16 -6.90 2.19 -8.74
N VAL A 17 -5.63 2.44 -8.43
CA VAL A 17 -4.48 1.86 -9.14
C VAL A 17 -4.49 0.33 -9.04
N PHE A 18 -4.79 -0.23 -7.86
CA PHE A 18 -4.94 -1.68 -7.69
C PHE A 18 -6.12 -2.25 -8.49
N GLY A 19 -7.24 -1.53 -8.56
CA GLY A 19 -8.39 -1.91 -9.39
C GLY A 19 -8.09 -1.82 -10.89
N TRP A 20 -7.27 -0.85 -11.29
CA TRP A 20 -6.81 -0.68 -12.66
C TRP A 20 -5.86 -1.82 -13.07
N ASP A 21 -4.99 -2.28 -12.18
CA ASP A 21 -4.13 -3.47 -12.41
C ASP A 21 -4.98 -4.72 -12.71
N LYS A 22 -6.09 -4.93 -11.96
CA LYS A 22 -7.04 -6.02 -12.25
C LYS A 22 -7.70 -5.86 -13.63
N ARG A 23 -8.15 -4.65 -13.99
CA ARG A 23 -8.73 -4.39 -15.32
C ARG A 23 -7.73 -4.64 -16.45
N LEU A 24 -6.46 -4.30 -16.25
CA LEU A 24 -5.38 -4.59 -17.21
C LEU A 24 -5.14 -6.10 -17.36
N SER A 25 -5.24 -6.87 -16.26
CA SER A 25 -5.14 -8.34 -16.30
C SER A 25 -6.27 -8.96 -17.12
N VAL A 26 -7.51 -8.47 -16.96
CA VAL A 26 -8.68 -8.95 -17.70
C VAL A 26 -8.56 -8.63 -19.18
N LYS A 27 -8.09 -7.43 -19.53
CA LYS A 27 -7.90 -6.99 -20.92
C LYS A 27 -6.64 -7.56 -21.61
N HIS A 28 -5.93 -8.52 -21.00
CA HIS A 28 -4.66 -9.07 -21.52
C HIS A 28 -3.63 -8.00 -21.88
N LYS A 29 -3.69 -6.83 -21.24
CA LYS A 29 -2.74 -5.74 -21.45
C LYS A 29 -1.56 -5.88 -20.50
N ARG A 30 -0.48 -5.15 -20.82
CA ARG A 30 0.77 -5.11 -20.06
C ARG A 30 0.46 -4.79 -18.58
N ARG A 31 0.77 -5.75 -17.69
CA ARG A 31 0.52 -5.64 -16.23
C ARG A 31 1.36 -4.53 -15.62
N ILE A 32 0.87 -3.89 -14.56
CA ILE A 32 1.66 -2.87 -13.84
C ILE A 32 2.80 -3.58 -13.10
N PRO A 33 4.06 -3.11 -13.24
CA PRO A 33 5.19 -3.69 -12.52
C PRO A 33 4.98 -3.59 -11.01
N GLU A 34 5.33 -4.66 -10.31
CA GLU A 34 5.18 -4.79 -8.86
C GLU A 34 5.88 -3.65 -8.10
N ASN A 35 7.02 -3.19 -8.61
CA ASN A 35 7.79 -2.11 -8.00
C ASN A 35 7.02 -0.78 -7.95
N THR A 36 6.17 -0.48 -8.95
CA THR A 36 5.37 0.75 -8.95
C THR A 36 4.27 0.69 -7.90
N LEU A 37 3.60 -0.47 -7.76
CA LEU A 37 2.59 -0.70 -6.71
C LEU A 37 3.21 -0.60 -5.31
N LEU A 38 4.40 -1.18 -5.11
CA LEU A 38 5.14 -1.08 -3.85
C LEU A 38 5.58 0.36 -3.56
N GLY A 39 6.03 1.12 -4.56
CA GLY A 39 6.39 2.53 -4.41
C GLY A 39 5.22 3.40 -3.97
N ILE A 40 4.04 3.22 -4.59
CA ILE A 40 2.82 3.96 -4.21
C ILE A 40 2.39 3.59 -2.78
N THR A 41 2.47 2.31 -2.43
CA THR A 41 2.20 1.84 -1.08
C THR A 41 3.14 2.52 -0.07
N PHE A 42 4.43 2.58 -0.38
CA PHE A 42 5.47 3.14 0.49
C PHE A 42 5.25 4.62 0.81
N ILE A 43 4.78 5.41 -0.17
CA ILE A 43 4.61 6.87 -0.04
C ILE A 43 3.42 7.26 0.85
N GLY A 44 2.43 6.39 1.04
CA GLY A 44 1.25 6.72 1.86
C GLY A 44 -0.03 5.99 1.49
N GLY A 45 0.05 5.05 0.55
CA GLY A 45 -1.09 4.26 0.09
C GLY A 45 -1.34 2.98 0.88
N THR A 46 -0.68 2.74 2.02
CA THR A 46 -0.66 1.42 2.68
C THR A 46 -2.06 0.87 2.94
N LEU A 47 -2.98 1.68 3.47
CA LEU A 47 -4.36 1.25 3.73
C LEU A 47 -5.14 0.96 2.43
N GLY A 48 -5.01 1.83 1.42
CA GLY A 48 -5.63 1.65 0.09
C GLY A 48 -5.07 0.47 -0.68
N ALA A 49 -3.79 0.15 -0.50
CA ALA A 49 -3.13 -1.01 -1.06
C ALA A 49 -3.58 -2.31 -0.37
N VAL A 50 -3.68 -2.34 0.96
CA VAL A 50 -4.26 -3.48 1.69
C VAL A 50 -5.69 -3.74 1.22
N LEU A 51 -6.53 -2.70 1.21
CA LEU A 51 -7.91 -2.81 0.75
C LEU A 51 -7.99 -3.25 -0.72
N GLY A 52 -7.13 -2.71 -1.58
CA GLY A 52 -7.03 -3.11 -2.98
C GLY A 52 -6.69 -4.59 -3.13
N MET A 53 -5.68 -5.09 -2.42
CA MET A 53 -5.32 -6.51 -2.46
C MET A 53 -6.43 -7.42 -1.94
N LEU A 54 -7.05 -7.06 -0.82
CA LEU A 54 -8.13 -7.83 -0.21
C LEU A 54 -9.37 -7.90 -1.12
N ILE A 55 -9.82 -6.76 -1.65
CA ILE A 55 -11.02 -6.66 -2.48
C ILE A 55 -10.81 -7.28 -3.85
N PHE A 56 -9.68 -6.98 -4.49
CA PHE A 56 -9.44 -7.49 -5.83
C PHE A 56 -9.03 -8.97 -5.82
N ARG A 57 -8.63 -9.51 -4.66
CA ARG A 57 -8.03 -10.85 -4.48
C ARG A 57 -6.94 -11.15 -5.53
N HIS A 58 -6.34 -10.09 -6.05
CA HIS A 58 -5.45 -10.14 -7.19
C HIS A 58 -4.02 -10.05 -6.64
N LYS A 59 -3.13 -10.94 -7.12
CA LYS A 59 -1.75 -11.09 -6.64
C LYS A 59 -1.56 -11.55 -5.17
N ILE A 60 -2.59 -12.06 -4.48
CA ILE A 60 -2.40 -12.76 -3.18
C ILE A 60 -1.60 -14.06 -3.34
N SER A 61 -1.68 -14.71 -4.51
CA SER A 61 -0.99 -15.96 -4.79
C SER A 61 0.51 -15.79 -5.09
N LYS A 62 0.98 -14.58 -5.42
CA LYS A 62 2.40 -14.31 -5.64
C LYS A 62 3.03 -13.95 -4.30
N THR A 63 3.53 -14.99 -3.61
CA THR A 63 4.26 -14.85 -2.34
C THR A 63 5.39 -13.83 -2.43
N SER A 64 6.08 -13.72 -3.58
CA SER A 64 7.11 -12.71 -3.83
C SER A 64 6.63 -11.26 -3.68
N PHE A 65 5.39 -10.97 -4.07
CA PHE A 65 4.80 -9.64 -3.94
C PHE A 65 4.29 -9.41 -2.52
N LEU A 66 3.61 -10.41 -1.95
CA LEU A 66 3.08 -10.37 -0.59
C LEU A 66 4.22 -10.17 0.44
N LEU A 67 5.36 -10.84 0.25
CA LEU A 67 6.51 -10.76 1.14
C LEU A 67 7.18 -9.38 1.08
N LYS A 68 7.31 -8.79 -0.12
CA LYS A 68 7.79 -7.40 -0.28
C LYS A 68 6.82 -6.39 0.35
N PHE A 69 5.52 -6.59 0.16
CA PHE A 69 4.50 -5.75 0.77
C PHE A 69 4.52 -5.85 2.31
N ALA A 70 4.56 -7.08 2.84
CA ALA A 70 4.62 -7.34 4.27
C ALA A 70 5.89 -6.74 4.89
N LEU A 71 7.04 -6.82 4.21
CA LEU A 71 8.27 -6.14 4.63
C LEU A 71 8.08 -4.61 4.74
N ILE A 72 7.45 -3.98 3.74
CA ILE A 72 7.18 -2.53 3.79
C ILE A 72 6.27 -2.17 4.97
N VAL A 73 5.19 -2.93 5.17
CA VAL A 73 4.26 -2.71 6.29
C VAL A 73 4.97 -2.90 7.63
N LEU A 74 5.81 -3.93 7.74
CA LEU A 74 6.55 -4.24 8.96
C LEU A 74 7.59 -3.14 9.27
N ILE A 75 8.29 -2.63 8.25
CA ILE A 75 9.19 -1.48 8.38
C ILE A 75 8.41 -0.22 8.81
N GLN A 76 7.27 0.08 8.19
CA GLN A 76 6.42 1.22 8.60
C GLN A 76 5.94 1.06 10.04
N ALA A 77 5.49 -0.15 10.44
CA ALA A 77 5.02 -0.41 11.80
C ALA A 77 6.12 -0.25 12.84
N ILE A 78 7.33 -0.77 12.58
CA ILE A 78 8.51 -0.58 13.43
C ILE A 78 8.86 0.91 13.52
N CYS A 79 8.87 1.61 12.40
CA CYS A 79 9.20 3.04 12.34
C CYS A 79 8.21 3.87 13.16
N ILE A 80 6.90 3.59 13.03
CA ILE A 80 5.85 4.23 13.84
C ILE A 80 5.99 3.88 15.32
N TYR A 81 6.31 2.63 15.65
CA TYR A 81 6.51 2.19 17.04
C TYR A 81 7.70 2.91 17.67
N PHE A 82 8.84 2.98 16.97
CA PHE A 82 10.02 3.73 17.41
C PHE A 82 9.73 5.21 17.56
N LEU A 83 9.02 5.82 16.60
CA LEU A 83 8.63 7.22 16.66
C LEU A 83 7.73 7.49 17.87
N LYS A 84 6.74 6.63 18.14
CA LYS A 84 5.88 6.72 19.33
C LYS A 84 6.69 6.59 20.61
N ASN A 85 7.64 5.66 20.66
CA ASN A 85 8.49 5.46 21.83
C ASN A 85 9.38 6.68 22.11
N ILE A 86 9.99 7.24 21.06
CA ILE A 86 10.79 8.48 21.15
C ILE A 86 9.94 9.66 21.62
N ILE A 87 8.73 9.83 21.06
CA ILE A 87 7.81 10.91 21.46
C ILE A 87 7.37 10.74 22.92
N LYS A 88 7.10 9.49 23.36
CA LYS A 88 6.70 9.20 24.74
C LYS A 88 7.84 9.40 25.75
N ILE A 89 9.09 9.23 25.34
CA ILE A 89 10.28 9.47 26.17
C ILE A 89 10.56 10.98 26.34
N ASN A 90 10.14 11.81 25.39
CA ASN A 90 10.33 13.26 25.40
C ASN A 90 9.13 14.05 26.00
N LEU A 91 8.12 13.36 26.55
CA LEU A 91 6.95 13.95 27.19
C LEU A 91 6.94 13.58 28.68
#